data_AF-A0A438H4J3-F1
#
_entry.id   AF-A0A438H4J3-F1
#
_cell.length_a   1.000
_cell.length_b   1.000
_cell.length_c   1.000
_cell.angle_alpha   90.00
_cell.angle_beta   90.00
_cell.angle_gamma   90.00
#
_symmetry.space_group_name_H-M   'P 1'
#
loop_
_entity.id
_entity.type
_entity.pdbx_description
1 polymer ?
#
loop_
_entity_poly.entity_id
_entity_poly.type
_entity_poly.pdbx_seq_one_letter_code
_entity_poly.pdbx_strand_id
1 'polypeptide(L)'
;MIIRNRNRGIKLVIKYNADGIYVGESSVHLTSYLGVLAHTMVPIRYNTWRDVLEQLKDKLWDSIEIAFTLDKKSRRNCMLTLGKCFRSFKNTLTVKHILPFKDEPELIKKPPTEYHFIDDEDWNIFMKNREVQKHRRKKLIYNHHLSRKGYAGLEEEMEFTLEEGNAKKDGSYDDVVISVVEKVDELMKESQESGISYSGSNDILSQALGTPEYTAWVWVKGKHYTPGQYFNSMSKHVVRDILKATQEHQVKFEADVLARLSQIGVATP
;
A
#
# COMPACT_ATOMS: atom_id res chain seq x y z
N MET A 1 9.99 26.42 -22.58
CA MET A 1 11.21 27.07 -22.02
C MET A 1 12.34 26.07 -21.81
N ILE A 2 12.12 24.92 -21.14
CA ILE A 2 13.16 23.94 -20.78
C ILE A 2 13.90 23.35 -21.99
N ILE A 3 13.20 22.90 -23.03
CA ILE A 3 13.83 22.38 -24.26
C ILE A 3 14.70 23.46 -24.96
N ARG A 4 14.23 24.72 -24.97
CA ARG A 4 15.01 25.85 -25.52
C ARG A 4 16.25 26.14 -24.67
N ASN A 5 16.15 26.08 -23.34
CA ASN A 5 17.27 26.27 -22.42
C ASN A 5 18.30 25.14 -22.54
N ARG A 6 17.84 23.89 -22.66
CA ARG A 6 18.68 22.71 -22.95
C ARG A 6 19.48 22.90 -24.24
N ASN A 7 18.85 23.34 -25.32
CA ASN A 7 19.53 23.59 -26.59
C ASN A 7 20.56 24.74 -26.53
N ARG A 8 20.46 25.61 -25.51
CA ARG A 8 21.42 26.68 -25.22
C ARG A 8 22.46 26.29 -24.16
N GLY A 9 22.44 25.04 -23.68
CA GLY A 9 23.34 24.55 -22.63
C GLY A 9 23.06 25.10 -21.22
N ILE A 10 21.93 25.78 -21.01
CA ILE A 10 21.59 26.40 -19.72
C ILE A 10 20.90 25.35 -18.85
N LYS A 11 21.56 24.98 -17.74
CA LYS A 11 21.01 24.07 -16.73
C LYS A 11 20.31 24.83 -15.62
N LEU A 12 19.13 24.38 -15.24
CA LEU A 12 18.42 24.92 -14.08
C LEU A 12 18.95 24.27 -12.80
N VAL A 13 19.31 25.09 -11.81
CA VAL A 13 19.79 24.61 -10.51
C VAL A 13 18.59 24.29 -9.62
N ILE A 14 18.56 23.08 -9.08
CA ILE A 14 17.49 22.63 -8.19
C ILE A 14 17.88 22.91 -6.74
N LYS A 15 16.94 23.53 -6.01
CA LYS A 15 17.06 23.74 -4.56
C LYS A 15 16.40 22.60 -3.81
N TYR A 16 16.90 22.32 -2.61
CA TYR A 16 16.42 21.22 -1.77
C TYR A 16 16.02 21.72 -0.39
N ASN A 17 15.04 21.07 0.23
CA ASN A 17 14.74 21.24 1.65
C ASN A 17 15.65 20.34 2.52
N ALA A 18 15.49 20.41 3.84
CA ALA A 18 16.27 19.59 4.79
C ALA A 18 16.10 18.06 4.56
N ASP A 19 14.94 17.64 4.05
CA ASP A 19 14.63 16.23 3.75
C ASP A 19 15.18 15.76 2.38
N GLY A 20 15.89 16.62 1.64
CA GLY A 20 16.41 16.31 0.30
C GLY A 20 15.34 16.28 -0.80
N ILE A 21 14.20 16.91 -0.58
CA ILE A 21 13.12 17.09 -1.56
C ILE A 21 13.35 18.39 -2.33
N TYR A 22 13.20 18.33 -3.66
CA TYR A 22 13.35 19.51 -4.51
C TYR A 22 12.23 20.53 -4.30
N VAL A 23 12.57 21.81 -4.14
CA VAL A 23 11.64 22.91 -3.83
C VAL A 23 11.89 24.15 -4.70
N GLY A 24 10.89 25.02 -4.80
CA GLY A 24 10.93 26.26 -5.58
C GLY A 24 10.50 26.10 -7.05
N GLU A 25 10.52 27.19 -7.80
CA GLU A 25 10.00 27.26 -9.18
C GLU A 25 10.68 26.28 -10.15
N SER A 26 11.99 26.09 -10.00
CA SER A 26 12.75 25.12 -10.81
C SER A 26 12.30 23.67 -10.59
N SER A 27 11.69 23.37 -9.44
CA SER A 27 11.19 22.05 -9.08
C SER A 27 9.87 21.72 -9.81
N VAL A 28 9.04 22.73 -10.05
CA VAL A 28 7.84 22.64 -10.89
C VAL A 28 8.26 22.33 -12.34
N HIS A 29 9.23 23.08 -12.86
CA HIS A 29 9.79 22.83 -14.19
C HIS A 29 10.39 21.43 -14.32
N LEU A 30 11.12 20.95 -13.32
CA LEU A 30 11.63 19.58 -13.27
C LEU A 30 10.47 18.58 -13.37
N THR A 31 9.45 18.71 -12.53
CA THR A 31 8.31 17.78 -12.52
C THR A 31 7.57 17.75 -13.85
N SER A 32 7.34 18.91 -14.48
CA SER A 32 6.76 18.98 -15.82
C SER A 32 7.65 18.30 -16.87
N TYR A 33 8.96 18.50 -16.80
CA TYR A 33 9.91 17.87 -17.72
C TYR A 33 9.95 16.35 -17.53
N LEU A 34 9.94 15.85 -16.29
CA LEU A 34 9.82 14.41 -16.00
C LEU A 34 8.55 13.83 -16.62
N GLY A 35 7.42 14.55 -16.55
CA GLY A 35 6.20 14.16 -17.25
C GLY A 35 6.39 13.98 -18.75
N VAL A 36 7.00 14.97 -19.42
CA VAL A 36 7.28 14.90 -20.87
C VAL A 36 8.18 13.71 -21.20
N LEU A 37 9.24 13.46 -20.41
CA LEU A 37 10.13 12.33 -20.63
C LEU A 37 9.42 10.99 -20.42
N ALA A 38 8.58 10.87 -19.38
CA ALA A 38 7.79 9.67 -19.12
C ALA A 38 6.78 9.39 -20.24
N HIS A 39 6.26 10.42 -20.92
CA HIS A 39 5.33 10.25 -22.03
C HIS A 39 6.06 9.84 -23.31
N THR A 40 7.16 10.51 -23.62
CA THR A 40 7.81 10.43 -24.94
C THR A 40 8.88 9.35 -25.04
N MET A 41 9.63 9.07 -23.98
CA MET A 41 10.75 8.14 -24.02
C MET A 41 10.42 6.75 -23.48
N VAL A 42 9.32 6.60 -22.73
CA VAL A 42 8.95 5.31 -22.11
C VAL A 42 7.81 4.69 -22.92
N PRO A 43 8.08 3.59 -23.64
CA PRO A 43 7.06 2.89 -24.41
C PRO A 43 5.86 2.46 -23.55
N ILE A 44 4.65 2.73 -24.04
CA ILE A 44 3.41 2.37 -23.33
C ILE A 44 3.18 0.85 -23.23
N ARG A 45 3.93 0.07 -24.04
CA ARG A 45 3.94 -1.40 -24.04
C ARG A 45 4.27 -2.00 -22.68
N TYR A 46 5.08 -1.31 -21.87
CA TYR A 46 5.43 -1.77 -20.53
C TYR A 46 4.22 -1.73 -19.59
N ASN A 47 3.96 -2.83 -18.90
CA ASN A 47 2.82 -2.94 -17.99
C ASN A 47 3.02 -2.12 -16.72
N THR A 48 4.19 -2.27 -16.08
CA THR A 48 4.55 -1.53 -14.86
C THR A 48 5.91 -0.84 -15.03
N TRP A 49 6.14 0.19 -14.20
CA TRP A 49 7.44 0.90 -14.17
C TRP A 49 8.63 -0.02 -13.83
N ARG A 50 8.36 -1.13 -13.13
CA ARG A 50 9.39 -2.10 -12.73
C ARG A 50 9.91 -2.88 -13.93
N ASP A 51 9.08 -3.06 -14.95
CA ASP A 51 9.40 -3.82 -16.17
C ASP A 51 10.23 -3.00 -17.17
N VAL A 52 10.34 -1.69 -16.94
CA VAL A 52 11.12 -0.79 -17.79
C VAL A 52 12.60 -1.12 -17.67
N LEU A 53 13.25 -1.33 -18.81
CA LEU A 53 14.68 -1.66 -18.91
C LEU A 53 15.54 -0.63 -18.18
N GLU A 54 16.56 -1.09 -17.45
CA GLU A 54 17.44 -0.20 -16.69
C GLU A 54 18.21 0.75 -17.60
N GLN A 55 18.65 0.26 -18.78
CA GLN A 55 19.28 1.09 -19.81
C GLN A 55 18.41 2.27 -20.26
N LEU A 56 17.07 2.12 -20.25
CA LEU A 56 16.17 3.21 -20.58
C LEU A 56 16.06 4.21 -19.42
N LYS A 57 16.09 3.72 -18.17
CA LYS A 57 16.13 4.57 -16.97
C LYS A 57 17.44 5.36 -16.88
N ASP A 58 18.55 4.78 -17.32
CA ASP A 58 19.83 5.49 -17.46
C ASP A 58 19.73 6.61 -18.49
N LYS A 59 19.21 6.35 -19.70
CA LYS A 59 19.01 7.39 -20.72
C LYS A 59 18.07 8.52 -20.26
N LEU A 60 17.04 8.18 -19.49
CA LEU A 60 16.16 9.16 -18.86
C LEU A 60 16.93 10.02 -17.85
N TRP A 61 17.77 9.40 -17.02
CA TRP A 61 18.62 10.11 -16.08
C TRP A 61 19.60 11.05 -16.77
N ASP A 62 20.29 10.60 -17.81
CA ASP A 62 21.22 11.42 -18.60
C ASP A 62 20.48 12.63 -19.20
N SER A 63 19.27 12.42 -19.72
CA SER A 63 18.42 13.50 -20.26
C SER A 63 18.00 14.53 -19.22
N ILE A 64 17.91 14.12 -17.95
CA ILE A 64 17.62 15.00 -16.82
C ILE A 64 18.88 15.77 -16.41
N GLU A 65 20.03 15.10 -16.29
CA GLU A 65 21.32 15.74 -15.93
C GLU A 65 21.79 16.75 -16.99
N ILE A 66 21.40 16.58 -18.24
CA ILE A 66 21.65 17.57 -19.30
C ILE A 66 20.84 18.86 -19.08
N ALA A 67 19.61 18.76 -18.57
CA ALA A 67 18.70 19.90 -18.43
C ALA A 67 18.75 20.57 -17.04
N PHE A 68 19.14 19.82 -15.99
CA PHE A 68 19.12 20.28 -14.61
C PHE A 68 20.42 19.94 -13.89
N THR A 69 20.83 20.81 -12.97
CA THR A 69 21.89 20.52 -12.00
C THR A 69 21.26 19.92 -10.76
N LEU A 70 21.44 18.62 -10.57
CA LEU A 70 20.84 17.80 -9.50
C LEU A 70 21.92 17.04 -8.72
N ASP A 71 21.65 16.77 -7.44
CA ASP A 71 22.44 15.82 -6.67
C ASP A 71 22.09 14.38 -7.09
N LYS A 72 23.10 13.50 -7.20
CA LYS A 72 22.93 12.08 -7.54
C LYS A 72 21.99 11.35 -6.57
N LYS A 73 21.94 11.78 -5.30
CA LYS A 73 20.99 11.24 -4.30
C LYS A 73 19.53 11.43 -4.72
N SER A 74 19.24 12.42 -5.56
CA SER A 74 17.89 12.71 -6.06
C SER A 74 17.42 11.75 -7.15
N ARG A 75 18.32 10.94 -7.74
CA ARG A 75 17.99 10.00 -8.82
C ARG A 75 16.83 9.10 -8.45
N ARG A 76 16.84 8.53 -7.25
CA ARG A 76 15.75 7.67 -6.77
C ARG A 76 14.40 8.38 -6.78
N ASN A 77 14.35 9.61 -6.27
CA ASN A 77 13.12 10.41 -6.22
C ASN A 77 12.63 10.77 -7.63
N CYS A 78 13.53 11.16 -8.53
CA CYS A 78 13.19 11.41 -9.94
C CYS A 78 12.62 10.16 -10.63
N MET A 79 13.21 8.98 -10.41
CA MET A 79 12.70 7.72 -10.97
C MET A 79 11.33 7.33 -10.41
N LEU A 80 11.09 7.57 -9.11
CA LEU A 80 9.77 7.36 -8.52
C LEU A 80 8.73 8.32 -9.11
N THR A 81 9.08 9.59 -9.31
CA THR A 81 8.20 10.58 -9.95
C THR A 81 7.92 10.22 -11.41
N LEU A 82 8.93 9.80 -12.17
CA LEU A 82 8.76 9.29 -13.55
C LEU A 82 7.78 8.12 -13.60
N GLY A 83 7.91 7.15 -12.70
CA GLY A 83 6.97 6.03 -12.61
C GLY A 83 5.54 6.45 -12.29
N LYS A 84 5.36 7.47 -11.45
CA LYS A 84 4.03 8.08 -11.17
C LYS A 84 3.48 8.78 -12.41
N CYS A 85 4.28 9.59 -13.11
CA CYS A 85 3.90 10.26 -14.35
C CYS A 85 3.52 9.25 -15.43
N PHE A 86 4.31 8.19 -15.63
CA PHE A 86 4.02 7.12 -16.58
C PHE A 86 2.67 6.44 -16.26
N ARG A 87 2.41 6.13 -15.00
CA ARG A 87 1.12 5.55 -14.58
C ARG A 87 -0.05 6.50 -14.81
N SER A 88 0.15 7.78 -14.51
CA SER A 88 -0.84 8.83 -14.73
C SER A 88 -1.16 8.99 -16.22
N PHE A 89 -0.14 8.97 -17.08
CA PHE A 89 -0.29 9.04 -18.53
C PHE A 89 -1.15 7.91 -19.09
N LYS A 90 -0.85 6.65 -18.74
CA LYS A 90 -1.64 5.49 -19.15
C LYS A 90 -3.10 5.59 -18.69
N ASN A 91 -3.33 6.16 -17.50
CA ASN A 91 -4.68 6.43 -17.02
C ASN A 91 -5.39 7.49 -17.87
N THR A 92 -4.71 8.59 -18.20
CA THR A 92 -5.25 9.63 -19.08
C THR A 92 -5.62 9.08 -20.46
N LEU A 93 -4.74 8.26 -21.06
CA LEU A 93 -5.04 7.57 -22.33
C LEU A 93 -6.33 6.74 -22.21
N THR A 94 -6.47 6.00 -21.12
CA THR A 94 -7.68 5.21 -20.88
C THR A 94 -8.92 6.08 -20.73
N VAL A 95 -8.86 7.10 -19.88
CA VAL A 95 -10.04 7.89 -19.50
C VAL A 95 -10.49 8.81 -20.63
N LYS A 96 -9.57 9.41 -21.37
CA LYS A 96 -9.89 10.40 -22.42
C LYS A 96 -10.07 9.79 -23.81
N HIS A 97 -9.37 8.70 -24.12
CA HIS A 97 -9.33 8.17 -25.49
C HIS A 97 -9.88 6.75 -25.64
N ILE A 98 -10.10 6.02 -24.54
CA ILE A 98 -10.67 4.66 -24.60
C ILE A 98 -12.09 4.64 -24.04
N LEU A 99 -12.31 5.16 -22.83
CA LEU A 99 -13.63 5.10 -22.18
C LEU A 99 -14.75 5.83 -22.94
N PRO A 100 -14.54 7.01 -23.55
CA PRO A 100 -15.61 7.74 -24.23
C PRO A 100 -16.06 7.05 -25.53
N PHE A 101 -15.17 6.31 -26.18
CA PHE A 101 -15.43 5.64 -27.46
C PHE A 101 -15.66 4.13 -27.30
N LYS A 102 -16.00 3.69 -26.08
CA LYS A 102 -16.11 2.26 -25.74
C LYS A 102 -17.06 1.49 -26.66
N ASP A 103 -18.09 2.16 -27.17
CA ASP A 103 -19.12 1.58 -28.03
C ASP A 103 -18.80 1.72 -29.54
N GLU A 104 -17.75 2.47 -29.88
CA GLU A 104 -17.28 2.72 -31.26
C GLU A 104 -15.84 2.19 -31.43
N PRO A 105 -15.66 0.86 -31.58
CA PRO A 105 -14.34 0.22 -31.58
C PRO A 105 -13.46 0.65 -32.76
N GLU A 106 -14.04 1.18 -33.84
CA GLU A 106 -13.28 1.64 -35.01
C GLU A 106 -12.41 2.86 -34.71
N LEU A 107 -12.85 3.75 -33.80
CA LEU A 107 -12.11 4.95 -33.42
C LEU A 107 -10.96 4.66 -32.45
N ILE A 108 -10.98 3.51 -31.76
CA ILE A 108 -9.96 3.13 -30.78
C ILE A 108 -8.81 2.32 -31.41
N LYS A 109 -8.94 1.85 -32.66
CA LYS A 109 -7.92 1.01 -33.32
C LYS A 109 -6.58 1.74 -33.49
N LYS A 110 -6.58 3.07 -33.55
CA LYS A 110 -5.38 3.87 -33.73
C LYS A 110 -5.06 4.69 -32.47
N PRO A 111 -3.78 4.97 -32.20
CA PRO A 111 -3.40 5.86 -31.13
C PRO A 111 -3.94 7.27 -31.39
N PRO A 112 -4.20 8.06 -30.33
CA PRO A 112 -4.67 9.44 -30.50
C PRO A 112 -3.66 10.30 -31.26
N THR A 113 -4.14 11.12 -32.21
CA THR A 113 -3.29 11.96 -33.07
C THR A 113 -2.38 12.94 -32.29
N GLU A 114 -2.78 13.34 -31.08
CA GLU A 114 -1.96 14.19 -30.19
C GLU A 114 -0.63 13.51 -29.81
N TYR A 115 -0.62 12.19 -29.72
CA TYR A 115 0.52 11.39 -29.27
C TYR A 115 1.18 10.65 -30.44
N HIS A 116 1.66 11.41 -31.42
CA HIS A 116 2.37 10.92 -32.62
C HIS A 116 3.61 10.05 -32.34
N PHE A 117 4.14 10.07 -31.12
CA PHE A 117 5.28 9.25 -30.69
C PHE A 117 4.87 7.84 -30.23
N ILE A 118 3.58 7.51 -30.23
CA ILE A 118 3.09 6.17 -29.91
C ILE A 118 2.90 5.40 -31.21
N ASP A 119 3.66 4.31 -31.37
CA ASP A 119 3.51 3.40 -32.51
C ASP A 119 2.23 2.57 -32.41
N ASP A 120 1.66 2.20 -33.55
CA ASP A 120 0.45 1.35 -33.64
C ASP A 120 0.64 0.00 -32.92
N GLU A 121 1.84 -0.58 -32.98
CA GLU A 121 2.17 -1.84 -32.30
C GLU A 121 2.12 -1.68 -30.76
N ASP A 122 2.72 -0.62 -30.24
CA ASP A 122 2.73 -0.34 -28.80
C ASP A 122 1.33 -0.02 -28.28
N TRP A 123 0.51 0.65 -29.11
CA TRP A 123 -0.90 0.88 -28.84
C TRP A 123 -1.70 -0.42 -28.76
N ASN A 124 -1.53 -1.34 -29.71
CA ASN A 124 -2.21 -2.63 -29.71
C ASN A 124 -1.85 -3.48 -28.47
N ILE A 125 -0.56 -3.53 -28.11
CA ILE A 125 -0.10 -4.20 -26.89
C ILE A 125 -0.74 -3.57 -25.65
N PHE A 126 -0.78 -2.24 -25.58
CA PHE A 126 -1.41 -1.52 -24.48
C PHE A 126 -2.91 -1.83 -24.36
N MET A 127 -3.65 -1.84 -25.47
CA MET A 127 -5.07 -2.18 -25.52
C MET A 127 -5.33 -3.61 -25.03
N LYS A 128 -4.55 -4.58 -25.51
CA LYS A 128 -4.64 -5.98 -25.07
C LYS A 128 -4.40 -6.11 -23.56
N ASN A 129 -3.36 -5.44 -23.05
CA ASN A 129 -3.08 -5.41 -21.61
C ASN A 129 -4.24 -4.79 -20.81
N ARG A 130 -4.92 -3.77 -21.35
CA ARG A 130 -6.04 -3.13 -20.66
C ARG A 130 -7.26 -4.02 -20.55
N GLU A 131 -7.57 -4.79 -21.59
CA GLU A 131 -8.63 -5.78 -21.54
C GLU A 131 -8.33 -6.88 -20.52
N VAL A 132 -7.10 -7.40 -20.46
CA VAL A 132 -6.70 -8.37 -19.42
C VAL A 132 -6.89 -7.78 -18.01
N GLN A 133 -6.48 -6.52 -17.79
CA GLN A 133 -6.64 -5.85 -16.49
C GLN A 133 -8.12 -5.66 -16.12
N LYS A 134 -8.98 -5.33 -17.08
CA LYS A 134 -10.43 -5.19 -16.90
C LYS A 134 -11.06 -6.53 -16.54
N HIS A 135 -10.67 -7.63 -17.21
CA HIS A 135 -11.12 -8.98 -16.88
C HIS A 135 -10.69 -9.39 -15.46
N ARG A 136 -9.46 -9.07 -15.05
CA ARG A 136 -8.99 -9.30 -13.68
C ARG A 136 -9.80 -8.53 -12.65
N ARG A 137 -10.15 -7.26 -12.92
CA ARG A 137 -10.99 -6.45 -12.03
C ARG A 137 -12.42 -6.97 -11.90
N LYS A 138 -13.01 -7.50 -12.98
CA LYS A 138 -14.35 -8.11 -12.92
C LYS A 138 -14.41 -9.35 -12.02
N LYS A 139 -13.29 -10.06 -11.86
CA LYS A 139 -13.17 -11.22 -10.96
C LYS A 139 -12.96 -10.82 -9.49
N LEU A 140 -12.78 -9.53 -9.20
CA LEU A 140 -12.64 -9.06 -7.83
C LEU A 140 -14.03 -9.05 -7.19
N ILE A 141 -14.36 -10.13 -6.47
CA ILE A 141 -15.64 -10.33 -5.79
C ILE A 141 -15.78 -9.39 -4.58
N TYR A 142 -14.67 -9.10 -3.90
CA TYR A 142 -14.64 -8.26 -2.71
C TYR A 142 -14.07 -6.89 -3.05
N ASN A 143 -14.93 -5.88 -3.13
CA ASN A 143 -14.51 -4.50 -3.27
C ASN A 143 -14.04 -3.96 -1.92
N HIS A 144 -12.94 -3.21 -1.91
CA HIS A 144 -12.44 -2.58 -0.69
C HIS A 144 -13.26 -1.31 -0.40
N HIS A 145 -14.09 -1.35 0.65
CA HIS A 145 -14.92 -0.22 1.09
C HIS A 145 -14.22 0.69 2.09
N LEU A 146 -13.11 0.23 2.66
CA LEU A 146 -12.26 1.04 3.50
C LEU A 146 -11.75 2.22 2.68
N SER A 147 -11.98 3.43 3.15
CA SER A 147 -11.54 4.65 2.48
C SER A 147 -10.00 4.73 2.45
N ARG A 148 -9.42 5.91 2.22
CA ARG A 148 -7.97 6.14 2.24
C ARG A 148 -7.26 5.74 3.55
N LYS A 149 -8.03 5.39 4.60
CA LYS A 149 -7.58 5.02 5.95
C LYS A 149 -6.96 3.61 6.05
N GLY A 150 -7.43 2.65 5.24
CA GLY A 150 -7.02 1.24 5.34
C GLY A 150 -7.41 0.56 6.66
N TYR A 151 -6.95 -0.68 6.89
CA TYR A 151 -7.29 -1.47 8.09
C TYR A 151 -6.73 -0.89 9.41
N ALA A 152 -5.58 -0.23 9.38
CA ALA A 152 -4.99 0.36 10.57
C ALA A 152 -5.82 1.55 11.10
N GLY A 153 -6.33 2.40 10.20
CA GLY A 153 -7.22 3.49 10.59
C GLY A 153 -8.64 3.01 10.90
N LEU A 154 -9.07 1.85 10.37
CA LEU A 154 -10.32 1.21 10.79
C LEU A 154 -10.22 0.70 12.22
N GLU A 155 -9.10 0.09 12.60
CA GLU A 155 -8.90 -0.43 13.97
C GLU A 155 -8.95 0.68 15.03
N GLU A 156 -8.40 1.86 14.72
CA GLU A 156 -8.50 3.05 15.58
C GLU A 156 -9.96 3.54 15.74
N GLU A 157 -10.82 3.30 14.75
CA GLU A 157 -12.27 3.59 14.84
C GLU A 157 -13.05 2.43 15.48
N MET A 158 -12.63 1.19 15.26
CA MET A 158 -13.24 -0.05 15.79
C MET A 158 -12.95 -0.31 17.27
N GLU A 159 -12.05 0.44 17.91
CA GLU A 159 -12.05 0.56 19.38
C GLU A 159 -13.40 1.09 19.89
N PHE A 160 -14.29 1.55 18.99
CA PHE A 160 -15.67 1.93 19.26
C PHE A 160 -16.77 0.96 18.78
N THR A 161 -16.60 0.11 17.75
CA THR A 161 -17.60 -0.91 17.32
C THR A 161 -17.06 -1.88 16.26
N LEU A 162 -17.31 -3.19 16.39
CA LEU A 162 -16.75 -4.29 15.57
C LEU A 162 -17.42 -4.53 14.20
N GLU A 163 -18.42 -3.74 13.79
CA GLU A 163 -19.36 -4.13 12.72
C GLU A 163 -19.09 -3.58 11.31
N GLU A 164 -18.11 -2.71 11.05
CA GLU A 164 -18.18 -1.84 9.85
C GLU A 164 -17.05 -1.96 8.80
N GLY A 165 -16.38 -3.11 8.68
CA GLY A 165 -15.25 -3.26 7.75
C GLY A 165 -15.62 -3.35 6.26
N ASN A 166 -16.78 -3.97 5.96
CA ASN A 166 -17.25 -4.25 4.59
C ASN A 166 -18.63 -3.67 4.29
N ALA A 167 -19.20 -2.90 5.22
CA ALA A 167 -20.48 -2.25 5.01
C ALA A 167 -20.34 -1.11 3.98
N LYS A 168 -21.38 -0.91 3.18
CA LYS A 168 -21.56 0.31 2.39
C LYS A 168 -21.80 1.49 3.34
N LYS A 169 -21.74 2.71 2.80
CA LYS A 169 -21.96 3.95 3.58
C LYS A 169 -23.34 4.04 4.25
N ASP A 170 -24.28 3.21 3.84
CA ASP A 170 -25.63 3.09 4.38
C ASP A 170 -25.77 1.97 5.43
N GLY A 171 -24.67 1.29 5.79
CA GLY A 171 -24.67 0.15 6.71
C GLY A 171 -25.05 -1.19 6.05
N SER A 172 -25.35 -1.21 4.74
CA SER A 172 -25.77 -2.42 4.03
C SER A 172 -24.59 -3.23 3.49
N TYR A 173 -24.70 -4.55 3.47
CA TYR A 173 -23.73 -5.46 2.86
C TYR A 173 -24.10 -5.77 1.39
N ASP A 174 -23.11 -6.16 0.58
CA ASP A 174 -23.40 -6.79 -0.71
C ASP A 174 -24.01 -8.19 -0.49
N ASP A 175 -24.92 -8.62 -1.37
CA ASP A 175 -25.67 -9.89 -1.27
C ASP A 175 -24.76 -11.11 -1.02
N VAL A 176 -23.58 -11.10 -1.66
CA VAL A 176 -22.55 -12.14 -1.48
C VAL A 176 -21.96 -12.13 -0.06
N VAL A 177 -21.83 -10.96 0.56
CA VAL A 177 -21.28 -10.78 1.91
C VAL A 177 -22.32 -11.16 2.97
N ILE A 178 -23.61 -10.91 2.72
CA ILE A 178 -24.71 -11.30 3.63
C ILE A 178 -24.67 -12.80 3.94
N SER A 179 -24.54 -13.64 2.92
CA SER A 179 -24.46 -15.10 3.09
C SER A 179 -23.28 -15.56 3.96
N VAL A 180 -22.17 -14.82 3.94
CA VAL A 180 -20.99 -15.11 4.76
C VAL A 180 -21.21 -14.65 6.19
N VAL A 181 -21.84 -13.48 6.39
CA VAL A 181 -22.17 -12.94 7.72
C VAL A 181 -23.16 -13.87 8.45
N GLU A 182 -24.22 -14.31 7.78
CA GLU A 182 -25.20 -15.24 8.35
C GLU A 182 -24.53 -16.56 8.81
N LYS A 183 -23.58 -17.07 8.02
CA LYS A 183 -22.83 -18.28 8.36
C LYS A 183 -21.83 -18.05 9.50
N VAL A 184 -21.26 -16.85 9.63
CA VAL A 184 -20.43 -16.48 10.80
C VAL A 184 -21.29 -16.46 12.06
N ASP A 185 -22.48 -15.86 12.01
CA ASP A 185 -23.39 -15.78 13.15
C ASP A 185 -23.86 -17.17 13.60
N GLU A 186 -24.12 -18.08 12.65
CA GLU A 186 -24.45 -19.48 12.92
C GLU A 186 -23.31 -20.20 13.64
N LEU A 187 -22.08 -20.12 13.12
CA LEU A 187 -20.90 -20.74 13.72
C LEU A 187 -20.52 -20.15 15.09
N MET A 188 -20.76 -18.85 15.30
CA MET A 188 -20.58 -18.18 16.60
C MET A 188 -21.57 -18.72 17.63
N LYS A 189 -22.85 -18.91 17.27
CA LYS A 189 -23.86 -19.53 18.14
C LYS A 189 -23.52 -20.98 18.45
N GLU A 190 -23.12 -21.74 17.44
CA GLU A 190 -22.69 -23.14 17.62
C GLU A 190 -21.49 -23.24 18.56
N SER A 191 -20.51 -22.34 18.47
CA SER A 191 -19.37 -22.28 19.40
C SER A 191 -19.81 -22.13 20.86
N GLN A 192 -20.79 -21.25 21.11
CA GLN A 192 -21.30 -20.98 22.45
C GLN A 192 -22.11 -22.15 23.02
N GLU A 193 -22.83 -22.87 22.17
CA GLU A 193 -23.69 -24.00 22.58
C GLU A 193 -22.93 -25.32 22.72
N SER A 194 -21.96 -25.59 21.85
CA SER A 194 -21.25 -26.87 21.76
C SER A 194 -19.87 -26.89 22.44
N GLY A 195 -19.35 -25.72 22.84
CA GLY A 195 -17.99 -25.58 23.39
C GLY A 195 -16.88 -25.84 22.37
N ILE A 196 -17.20 -25.88 21.07
CA ILE A 196 -16.21 -26.02 19.99
C ILE A 196 -15.34 -24.76 19.95
N SER A 197 -14.03 -24.95 20.18
CA SER A 197 -13.04 -23.87 20.13
C SER A 197 -12.47 -23.74 18.72
N TYR A 198 -12.73 -22.60 18.09
CA TYR A 198 -12.13 -22.20 16.82
C TYR A 198 -10.78 -21.52 17.11
N SER A 199 -9.68 -22.08 16.60
CA SER A 199 -8.31 -21.69 16.96
C SER A 199 -7.37 -21.71 15.75
N GLY A 200 -6.52 -20.69 15.67
CA GLY A 200 -5.49 -20.56 14.63
C GLY A 200 -6.11 -20.57 13.22
N SER A 201 -5.67 -21.52 12.40
CA SER A 201 -6.08 -21.64 10.99
C SER A 201 -7.45 -22.30 10.75
N ASN A 202 -8.13 -22.73 11.81
CA ASN A 202 -9.53 -23.17 11.78
C ASN A 202 -10.42 -22.12 12.44
N ASP A 203 -10.24 -20.85 12.07
CA ASP A 203 -11.08 -19.76 12.56
C ASP A 203 -12.46 -19.73 11.87
N ILE A 204 -13.41 -19.06 12.52
CA ILE A 204 -14.82 -18.99 12.09
C ILE A 204 -14.94 -18.34 10.70
N LEU A 205 -14.10 -17.34 10.41
CA LEU A 205 -14.09 -16.66 9.11
C LEU A 205 -13.65 -17.59 7.98
N SER A 206 -12.61 -18.42 8.18
CA SER A 206 -12.18 -19.40 7.17
C SER A 206 -13.26 -20.44 6.89
N GLN A 207 -13.98 -20.89 7.92
CA GLN A 207 -15.08 -21.84 7.76
C GLN A 207 -16.30 -21.24 7.07
N ALA A 208 -16.64 -19.99 7.39
CA ALA A 208 -17.71 -19.26 6.72
C ALA A 208 -17.41 -19.07 5.22
N LEU A 209 -16.19 -18.63 4.89
CA LEU A 209 -15.74 -18.41 3.52
C LEU A 209 -15.49 -19.70 2.71
N GLY A 210 -15.31 -20.85 3.38
CA GLY A 210 -15.08 -22.14 2.73
C GLY A 210 -13.73 -22.25 2.01
N THR A 211 -12.81 -21.34 2.28
CA THR A 211 -11.45 -21.33 1.71
C THR A 211 -10.43 -21.61 2.80
N PRO A 212 -9.52 -22.59 2.63
CA PRO A 212 -8.45 -22.79 3.59
C PRO A 212 -7.55 -21.55 3.65
N GLU A 213 -7.19 -21.13 4.86
CA GLU A 213 -6.31 -19.99 5.09
C GLU A 213 -4.95 -20.20 4.38
N TYR A 214 -4.53 -19.24 3.56
CA TYR A 214 -3.17 -19.24 3.03
C TYR A 214 -2.20 -19.01 4.18
N THR A 215 -1.31 -19.99 4.43
CA THR A 215 -0.35 -20.06 5.55
C THR A 215 0.62 -18.87 5.71
N ALA A 216 0.54 -17.85 4.85
CA ALA A 216 1.43 -16.70 4.87
C ALA A 216 0.87 -15.47 5.60
N TRP A 217 -0.42 -15.11 5.47
CA TRP A 217 -0.94 -13.78 5.86
C TRP A 217 -2.29 -13.84 6.58
N VAL A 218 -2.49 -13.01 7.61
CA VAL A 218 -3.76 -12.87 8.34
C VAL A 218 -4.68 -11.90 7.59
N TRP A 219 -5.89 -12.35 7.24
CA TRP A 219 -6.81 -11.59 6.38
C TRP A 219 -7.27 -10.26 7.02
N VAL A 220 -7.54 -10.27 8.34
CA VAL A 220 -8.07 -9.11 9.07
C VAL A 220 -7.03 -8.00 9.29
N LYS A 221 -5.75 -8.35 9.40
CA LYS A 221 -4.66 -7.44 9.81
C LYS A 221 -3.72 -7.02 8.67
N GLY A 222 -3.89 -7.62 7.49
CA GLY A 222 -3.11 -7.30 6.29
C GLY A 222 -1.64 -7.70 6.37
N LYS A 223 -0.81 -7.12 5.49
CA LYS A 223 0.57 -7.55 5.20
C LYS A 223 1.56 -7.48 6.38
N HIS A 224 1.24 -6.74 7.45
CA HIS A 224 2.18 -6.43 8.52
C HIS A 224 2.23 -7.46 9.65
N TYR A 225 1.30 -8.43 9.66
CA TYR A 225 1.22 -9.45 10.70
C TYR A 225 1.38 -10.84 10.08
N THR A 226 2.32 -11.62 10.63
CA THR A 226 2.37 -13.06 10.35
C THR A 226 1.36 -13.80 11.21
N PRO A 227 0.80 -14.93 10.76
CA PRO A 227 -0.14 -15.74 11.55
C PRO A 227 0.40 -16.06 12.96
N GLY A 228 1.69 -16.40 13.06
CA GLY A 228 2.34 -16.64 14.35
C GLY A 228 2.46 -15.41 15.26
N GLN A 229 2.54 -14.19 14.71
CA GLN A 229 2.51 -12.96 15.52
C GLN A 229 1.10 -12.64 16.01
N TYR A 230 0.07 -12.95 15.23
CA TYR A 230 -1.32 -12.65 15.55
C TYR A 230 -1.91 -13.68 16.53
N PHE A 231 -1.90 -14.96 16.15
CA PHE A 231 -2.55 -16.04 16.91
C PHE A 231 -1.76 -16.47 18.16
N ASN A 232 -0.42 -16.32 18.18
CA ASN A 232 0.39 -16.64 19.38
C ASN A 232 0.69 -15.43 20.27
N SER A 233 0.04 -14.28 20.05
CA SER A 233 0.25 -13.05 20.84
C SER A 233 -0.13 -13.20 22.32
N MET A 234 -0.97 -14.18 22.66
CA MET A 234 -1.34 -14.56 24.02
C MET A 234 -0.13 -14.92 24.90
N SER A 235 0.94 -15.47 24.33
CA SER A 235 2.14 -15.83 25.08
C SER A 235 2.95 -14.59 25.52
N LYS A 236 3.00 -13.53 24.71
CA LYS A 236 3.88 -12.38 24.98
C LYS A 236 3.30 -11.42 26.03
N HIS A 237 1.99 -11.25 26.07
CA HIS A 237 1.34 -10.43 27.10
C HIS A 237 1.38 -11.13 28.46
N VAL A 238 1.01 -12.42 28.51
CA VAL A 238 1.09 -13.21 29.75
C VAL A 238 2.52 -13.30 30.28
N VAL A 239 3.53 -13.53 29.42
CA VAL A 239 4.94 -13.55 29.85
C VAL A 239 5.41 -12.17 30.31
N ARG A 240 4.97 -11.08 29.67
CA ARG A 240 5.28 -9.71 30.09
C ARG A 240 4.64 -9.37 31.44
N ASP A 241 3.41 -9.77 31.67
CA ASP A 241 2.68 -9.53 32.92
C ASP A 241 3.28 -10.35 34.06
N ILE A 242 3.69 -11.60 33.80
CA ILE A 242 4.45 -12.43 34.76
C ILE A 242 5.81 -11.80 35.08
N LEU A 243 6.57 -11.35 34.09
CA LEU A 243 7.85 -10.67 34.30
C LEU A 243 7.69 -9.38 35.12
N LYS A 244 6.65 -8.60 34.83
CA LYS A 244 6.34 -7.36 35.56
C LYS A 244 5.96 -7.64 37.01
N ALA A 245 5.09 -8.62 37.25
CA ALA A 245 4.71 -9.06 38.60
C ALA A 245 5.91 -9.60 39.39
N THR A 246 6.82 -10.32 38.73
CA THR A 246 8.05 -10.84 39.36
C THR A 246 8.98 -9.70 39.78
N GLN A 247 9.16 -8.70 38.92
CA GLN A 247 9.99 -7.53 39.22
C GLN A 247 9.42 -6.72 40.40
N GLU A 248 8.11 -6.52 40.45
CA GLU A 248 7.43 -5.81 41.54
C GLU A 248 7.54 -6.57 42.88
N HIS A 249 7.46 -7.91 42.85
CA HIS A 249 7.67 -8.74 44.03
C HIS A 249 9.11 -8.65 44.55
N GLN A 250 10.09 -8.61 43.65
CA GLN A 250 11.50 -8.53 44.03
C GLN A 250 11.85 -7.19 44.67
N VAL A 251 11.32 -6.08 44.14
CA VAL A 251 11.48 -4.74 44.74
C VAL A 251 10.85 -4.68 46.13
N LYS A 252 9.67 -5.28 46.32
CA LYS A 252 9.02 -5.36 47.64
C LYS A 252 9.81 -6.20 48.64
N PHE A 253 10.38 -7.31 48.19
CA PHE A 253 11.21 -8.18 49.03
C PHE A 253 12.50 -7.46 49.48
N GLU A 254 13.18 -6.78 48.56
CA GLU A 254 14.38 -5.99 48.88
C GLU A 254 14.06 -4.85 49.87
N ALA A 255 12.92 -4.18 49.71
CA ALA A 255 12.46 -3.16 50.65
C ALA A 255 12.14 -3.73 52.05
N ASP A 256 11.50 -4.90 52.14
CA ASP A 256 11.20 -5.56 53.43
C ASP A 256 12.48 -6.03 54.14
N VAL A 257 13.45 -6.58 53.39
CA VAL A 257 14.76 -6.98 53.93
C VAL A 257 15.51 -5.77 54.45
N LEU A 258 15.55 -4.66 53.71
CA LEU A 258 16.19 -3.41 54.17
C LEU A 258 15.50 -2.84 55.42
N ALA A 259 14.18 -2.88 55.48
CA ALA A 259 13.41 -2.43 56.66
C ALA A 259 13.67 -3.31 57.89
N ARG A 260 13.83 -4.63 57.72
CA ARG A 260 14.20 -5.54 58.82
C ARG A 260 15.64 -5.33 59.28
N LEU A 261 16.57 -5.11 58.35
CA LEU A 261 17.96 -4.83 58.69
C LEU A 261 18.12 -3.50 59.44
N SER A 262 17.31 -2.48 59.11
CA SER A 262 17.32 -1.21 59.86
C SER A 262 16.78 -1.35 61.28
N GLN A 263 15.90 -2.31 61.54
CA GLN A 263 15.39 -2.61 62.89
C GLN A 263 16.41 -3.41 63.73
N ILE A 264 17.26 -4.22 63.10
CA ILE A 264 18.31 -5.01 63.78
C ILE A 264 19.53 -4.14 64.14
N GLY A 265 19.76 -3.02 63.44
CA GLY A 265 20.86 -2.08 63.71
C GLY A 265 20.72 -1.25 65.00
N VAL A 266 19.66 -1.45 65.79
CA VAL A 266 19.42 -0.76 67.08
C VAL A 266 19.41 -1.77 68.23
N ALA A 267 20.49 -2.53 68.37
CA ALA A 267 20.94 -3.21 69.59
C ALA A 267 22.36 -3.70 69.27
N THR A 268 23.45 -3.39 69.96
CA THR A 268 23.75 -3.10 71.38
C THR A 268 25.28 -2.84 71.43
N PRO A 269 25.91 -2.42 72.54
CA PRO A 269 25.37 -2.12 73.88
C PRO A 269 25.42 -0.65 74.28
#